data_AF-A0A1Y2NX76-F1
#
_entry.id   AF-A0A1Y2NX76-F1
#
_cell.length_a   1.000
_cell.length_b   1.000
_cell.length_c   1.000
_cell.angle_alpha   90.00
_cell.angle_beta   90.00
_cell.angle_gamma   90.00
#
_symmetry.space_group_name_H-M   'P 1'
#
loop_
_entity.id
_entity.type
_entity.pdbx_description
1 polymer ?
#
loop_
_entity_poly.entity_id
_entity_poly.type
_entity_poly.pdbx_seq_one_letter_code
_entity_poly.pdbx_strand_id
1 'polypeptide(L)'
;MPRVTRQEITACTRGAFGSGWVGRDELCAAARAAGARPEAVALLADLSPHVRVCGLPDLLLLLPDLPDDAPGAEPEPGSGA
;
A
#
# COMPACT_ATOMS: atom_id res chain seq x y z
N MET A 1 0.91 0.19 16.91
CA MET A 1 0.87 1.10 15.74
C MET A 1 0.00 0.47 14.68
N PRO A 2 -0.97 1.20 14.08
CA PRO A 2 -1.79 0.66 13.00
C PRO A 2 -0.88 0.33 11.82
N ARG A 3 -0.89 -0.95 11.41
CA ARG A 3 -0.11 -1.45 10.28
C ARG A 3 -0.65 -0.83 9.00
N VAL A 4 0.26 -0.46 8.09
CA VAL A 4 -0.09 -0.06 6.72
C VAL A 4 -0.72 -1.27 6.02
N THR A 5 -1.81 -1.05 5.30
CA THR A 5 -2.58 -2.11 4.64
C THR A 5 -2.46 -2.05 3.12
N ARG A 6 -2.82 -3.14 2.44
CA ARG A 6 -2.86 -3.19 0.97
C ARG A 6 -3.80 -2.14 0.40
N GLN A 7 -4.93 -1.91 1.05
CA GLN A 7 -5.90 -0.90 0.63
C GLN A 7 -5.35 0.52 0.79
N GLU A 8 -4.63 0.79 1.88
CA GLU A 8 -3.99 2.10 2.10
C GLU A 8 -2.94 2.39 1.01
N ILE A 9 -2.06 1.43 0.70
CA ILE A 9 -1.08 1.56 -0.39
C ILE A 9 -1.77 1.75 -1.74
N THR A 10 -2.82 0.97 -1.99
CA THR A 10 -3.58 1.05 -3.24
C THR A 10 -4.23 2.42 -3.40
N ALA A 11 -4.88 2.93 -2.36
CA ALA A 11 -5.57 4.21 -2.40
C ALA A 11 -4.60 5.36 -2.65
N CYS A 12 -3.45 5.38 -1.97
CA CYS A 12 -2.50 6.48 -2.07
C CYS A 12 -1.62 6.43 -3.33
N THR A 13 -1.40 5.26 -3.92
CA THR A 13 -0.60 5.13 -5.16
C THR A 13 -1.43 5.06 -6.43
N ARG A 14 -2.76 4.85 -6.34
CA ARG A 14 -3.66 4.78 -7.51
C ARG A 14 -3.48 5.95 -8.48
N GLY A 15 -3.27 7.16 -7.96
CA GLY A 15 -3.08 8.37 -8.78
C GLY A 15 -1.79 8.39 -9.61
N ALA A 16 -0.81 7.54 -9.29
CA ALA A 16 0.42 7.42 -10.06
C ALA A 16 0.23 6.63 -11.36
N PHE A 17 -0.76 5.73 -11.38
CA PHE A 17 -0.97 4.80 -12.50
C PHE A 17 -1.90 5.44 -13.54
N GLY A 18 -1.31 5.84 -14.67
CA GLY A 18 -2.04 6.37 -15.84
C GLY A 18 -2.00 5.40 -17.03
N SER A 19 -0.92 5.42 -17.79
CA SER A 19 -0.77 4.64 -19.03
C SER A 19 0.65 4.05 -19.22
N GLY A 20 1.44 3.95 -18.15
CA GLY A 20 2.82 3.51 -18.24
C GLY A 20 3.41 2.97 -16.94
N TRP A 21 4.71 2.71 -17.00
CA TRP A 21 5.52 2.20 -15.90
C TRP A 21 5.76 3.28 -14.85
N VAL A 22 5.40 2.98 -13.61
CA VAL A 22 5.60 3.87 -12.48
C VAL A 22 6.82 3.38 -11.69
N GLY A 23 7.76 4.28 -11.44
CA GLY A 23 8.94 4.00 -10.62
C GLY A 23 8.69 4.25 -9.14
N ARG A 24 9.61 3.79 -8.29
CA ARG A 24 9.56 4.05 -6.83
C ARG A 24 9.31 5.51 -6.48
N ASP A 25 10.09 6.42 -7.04
CA ASP A 25 10.01 7.84 -6.70
C ASP A 25 8.64 8.46 -7.06
N GLU A 26 8.05 8.02 -8.17
CA GLU A 26 6.70 8.42 -8.59
C GLU A 26 5.64 7.88 -7.62
N LEU A 27 5.78 6.63 -7.15
CA LEU A 27 4.91 6.05 -6.13
C LEU A 27 5.00 6.83 -4.81
N CYS A 28 6.21 7.15 -4.35
CA CYS A 28 6.42 7.95 -3.16
C CYS A 28 5.84 9.36 -3.31
N ALA A 29 5.99 9.98 -4.48
CA ALA A 29 5.43 11.30 -4.76
C ALA A 29 3.90 11.27 -4.75
N ALA A 30 3.29 10.28 -5.41
CA ALA A 30 1.84 10.11 -5.43
C ALA A 30 1.28 9.84 -4.02
N ALA A 31 1.92 8.97 -3.24
CA ALA A 31 1.50 8.67 -1.88
C ALA A 31 1.55 9.92 -1.00
N ARG A 32 2.61 10.74 -1.10
CA ARG A 32 2.71 12.03 -0.38
C ARG A 32 1.64 13.01 -0.84
N ALA A 33 1.40 13.11 -2.15
CA ALA A 33 0.37 13.99 -2.71
C ALA A 33 -1.05 13.58 -2.26
N ALA A 34 -1.28 12.29 -2.07
CA ALA A 34 -2.53 11.74 -1.53
C ALA A 34 -2.66 11.88 0.00
N GLY A 35 -1.65 12.43 0.69
CA GLY A 35 -1.66 12.59 2.15
C GLY A 35 -1.45 11.27 2.91
N ALA A 36 -0.76 10.29 2.30
CA ALA A 36 -0.45 9.03 2.95
C ALA A 36 0.38 9.22 4.22
N ARG A 37 0.23 8.28 5.15
CA ARG A 37 1.02 8.22 6.38
C ARG A 37 2.52 8.06 6.06
N PRO A 38 3.42 8.61 6.89
CA PRO A 38 4.86 8.50 6.65
C PRO A 38 5.33 7.04 6.61
N GLU A 39 4.71 6.13 7.36
CA GLU A 39 4.99 4.68 7.33
C GLU A 39 4.68 4.04 5.97
N ALA A 40 3.60 4.45 5.31
CA ALA A 40 3.25 3.98 3.97
C ALA A 40 4.24 4.48 2.92
N VAL A 41 4.66 5.75 3.03
CA VAL A 41 5.70 6.33 2.18
C VAL A 41 7.05 5.66 2.41
N ALA A 42 7.38 5.32 3.66
CA ALA A 42 8.62 4.62 4.00
C ALA A 42 8.66 3.22 3.39
N LEU A 43 7.54 2.48 3.43
CA LEU A 43 7.42 1.17 2.76
C LEU A 43 7.67 1.27 1.25
N LEU A 44 7.09 2.28 0.59
CA LEU A 44 7.34 2.52 -0.83
C LEU A 44 8.80 2.92 -1.09
N ALA A 45 9.42 3.68 -0.20
CA ALA A 45 10.80 4.11 -0.32
C ALA A 45 11.82 2.97 -0.09
N ASP A 46 11.44 1.92 0.64
CA ASP A 46 12.25 0.73 0.88
C ASP A 46 12.30 -0.21 -0.35
N LEU A 47 11.40 0.00 -1.32
CA LEU A 47 11.49 -0.70 -2.59
C LEU A 47 12.81 -0.36 -3.31
N SER A 48 13.28 -1.31 -4.11
CA SER A 48 14.48 -1.12 -4.95
C SER A 48 14.35 0.15 -5.81
N PRO A 49 15.38 0.99 -5.91
CA PRO A 49 15.36 2.20 -6.74
C PRO A 49 15.14 1.91 -8.23
N HIS A 50 15.40 0.68 -8.67
CA HIS A 50 15.23 0.25 -10.06
C HIS A 50 13.85 -0.35 -10.34
N VAL A 51 12.96 -0.39 -9.34
CA VAL A 51 11.63 -0.95 -9.49
C VAL A 51 10.81 -0.12 -10.49
N ARG A 52 10.09 -0.83 -11.34
CA ARG A 52 9.13 -0.30 -12.31
C ARG A 52 7.91 -1.21 -12.22
N VAL A 53 6.76 -0.63 -11.91
CA VAL A 53 5.51 -1.39 -11.82
C VAL A 53 4.51 -0.92 -12.86
N CYS A 54 3.82 -1.87 -13.49
CA CYS A 54 2.79 -1.60 -14.50
C CYS A 54 1.39 -1.78 -13.92
N GLY A 55 1.09 -1.03 -12.86
CA GLY A 55 -0.20 -1.05 -12.18
C GLY A 55 -0.13 -1.50 -10.73
N LEU A 56 -1.27 -1.36 -10.06
CA LEU A 56 -1.47 -1.76 -8.66
C LEU A 56 -1.20 -3.25 -8.39
N PRO A 57 -1.61 -4.21 -9.24
CA PRO A 57 -1.34 -5.62 -8.97
C PRO A 57 0.16 -5.93 -8.87
N ASP A 58 0.96 -5.33 -9.74
CA ASP A 58 2.41 -5.51 -9.79
C ASP A 58 3.09 -4.91 -8.56
N LEU A 59 2.60 -3.75 -8.09
CA LEU A 59 3.02 -3.15 -6.83
C LEU A 59 2.72 -4.04 -5.62
N LEU A 60 1.53 -4.64 -5.56
CA LEU A 60 1.14 -5.50 -4.43
C LEU A 60 1.93 -6.81 -4.39
N LEU A 61 2.41 -7.32 -5.53
CA LEU A 61 3.33 -8.47 -5.57
C LEU A 61 4.67 -8.19 -4.89
N LEU A 62 5.11 -6.93 -4.87
CA LEU A 62 6.34 -6.50 -4.20
C LEU A 62 6.16 -6.27 -2.71
N LEU A 63 4.92 -6.24 -2.22
CA LEU A 63 4.57 -5.94 -0.83
C LEU A 63 3.69 -7.06 -0.22
N PRO A 64 4.18 -8.33 -0.19
CA PRO A 64 3.36 -9.48 0.21
C PRO A 64 2.94 -9.45 1.68
N ASP A 65 3.75 -8.86 2.56
CA ASP A 65 3.54 -8.77 4.02
C ASP A 65 2.46 -7.77 4.46
N LEU A 66 1.92 -6.99 3.53
CA LEU A 66 0.84 -6.07 3.87
C LEU A 66 -0.44 -6.84 4.16
N PRO A 67 -1.07 -6.63 5.34
CA PRO A 67 -2.39 -7.17 5.60
C PRO A 67 -3.39 -6.58 4.60
N ASP A 68 -4.33 -7.41 4.17
CA ASP A 68 -5.53 -6.92 3.52
C ASP A 68 -6.34 -6.13 4.55
N ASP A 69 -6.84 -4.94 4.18
CA ASP A 69 -7.63 -4.10 5.06
C ASP A 69 -9.01 -4.74 5.21
N ALA A 70 -9.09 -5.78 6.04
CA ALA A 70 -10.36 -6.27 6.52
C ALA A 70 -10.81 -5.29 7.61
N PRO A 71 -11.92 -4.55 7.42
CA PRO A 71 -12.48 -3.73 8.48
C PRO A 71 -12.87 -4.66 9.64
N GLY A 72 -12.11 -4.60 10.73
CA GLY A 72 -12.45 -5.27 11.99
C GLY A 72 -12.69 -6.76 11.87
N ALA A 73 -11.65 -7.57 12.12
CA ALA A 73 -11.90 -8.76 12.92
C ALA A 73 -12.35 -8.26 14.31
N GLU A 74 -13.65 -7.93 14.45
CA GLU A 74 -14.31 -7.93 15.74
C GLU A 74 -13.99 -9.30 16.38
N PRO A 75 -13.45 -9.36 17.60
CA PRO A 75 -13.31 -10.64 18.27
C PRO A 75 -14.71 -11.24 18.37
N GLU A 76 -14.91 -12.40 17.76
CA GLU A 76 -16.18 -13.12 17.85
C GLU A 76 -16.59 -13.17 19.33
N PRO A 77 -17.76 -12.62 19.72
CA PRO A 77 -18.19 -12.75 21.10
C PRO A 77 -18.38 -14.24 21.35
N GLY A 78 -17.60 -14.78 22.28
CA GLY A 78 -17.53 -16.19 22.56
C GLY A 78 -18.92 -16.82 22.62
N SER A 79 -19.12 -17.89 21.86
CA SER A 79 -20.08 -18.92 22.24
C SER A 79 -19.67 -19.44 23.60
N GLY A 80 -20.28 -18.90 24.65
CA GLY A 80 -19.99 -19.22 26.03
C GLY A 80 -21.26 -19.15 26.87
N ALA A 81 -21.78 -20.35 27.14
CA ALA A 81 -22.85 -20.74 28.08
C ALA A 81 -24.30 -20.58 27.62
#